data_AF-A0A929VBV6-F1
#
_entry.id   AF-A0A929VBV6-F1
#
_cell.length_a   1.000
_cell.length_b   1.000
_cell.length_c   1.000
_cell.angle_alpha   90.00
_cell.angle_beta   90.00
_cell.angle_gamma   90.00
#
_symmetry.space_group_name_H-M   'P 1'
#
loop_
_entity.id
_entity.type
_entity.pdbx_description
1 polymer ?
#
loop_
_entity_poly.entity_id
_entity_poly.type
_entity_poly.pdbx_seq_one_letter_code
_entity_poly.pdbx_strand_id
1 'polypeptide(L)'
;MITQNTAGAALPYQNTSNISVYTGLPVTTAQANQRPLAVMMPTDRAAQPSYGISRADILYEVMEEGEISRQMAIIPQWEDLSRIGNLRSCRLYYIYAAKEWDPILIHFGGVGYMKGTIDGPDMNNLSGTYEYGIGGAAPGAGFFFRSADRSAPHNAY
;
A
#
# COMPACT_ATOMS: atom_id res chain seq x y z
N MET A 1 -7.78 21.70 -23.71
CA MET A 1 -9.22 21.47 -23.95
C MET A 1 -9.49 20.02 -23.58
N ILE A 2 -9.96 19.76 -22.35
CA ILE A 2 -10.28 18.40 -21.90
C ILE A 2 -11.69 18.12 -22.40
N THR A 3 -11.82 17.32 -23.46
CA THR A 3 -13.11 16.85 -23.95
C THR A 3 -13.63 15.78 -23.01
N GLN A 4 -14.67 16.10 -22.24
CA GLN A 4 -15.47 15.12 -21.51
C GLN A 4 -16.28 14.32 -22.53
N ASN A 5 -16.16 12.99 -22.49
CA ASN A 5 -16.97 12.08 -23.29
C ASN A 5 -18.05 11.47 -22.38
N THR A 6 -19.30 11.57 -22.79
CA THR A 6 -20.49 11.22 -22.01
C THR A 6 -20.90 9.76 -22.23
N ALA A 7 -21.35 9.10 -21.15
CA ALA A 7 -22.16 7.87 -21.09
C ALA A 7 -21.55 6.55 -21.63
N GLY A 8 -20.67 5.98 -20.82
CA GLY A 8 -20.23 4.58 -20.76
C GLY A 8 -19.41 4.47 -19.48
N ALA A 9 -19.33 3.31 -18.81
CA ALA A 9 -18.43 3.18 -17.65
C ALA A 9 -17.05 3.74 -18.04
N ALA A 10 -16.60 4.80 -17.37
CA ALA A 10 -15.40 5.50 -17.77
C ALA A 10 -14.26 4.48 -17.84
N LEU A 11 -13.69 4.28 -19.02
CA LEU A 11 -12.51 3.45 -19.16
C LEU A 11 -11.43 4.03 -18.21
N PRO A 12 -10.70 3.19 -17.48
CA PRO A 12 -9.72 3.68 -16.52
C PRO A 12 -8.73 4.61 -17.24
N TYR A 13 -8.38 5.72 -16.59
CA TYR A 13 -7.40 6.67 -17.13
C TYR A 13 -6.16 5.92 -17.61
N GLN A 14 -5.77 6.16 -18.86
CA GLN A 14 -4.55 5.60 -19.44
C GLN A 14 -3.52 6.72 -19.60
N ASN A 15 -2.41 6.60 -18.89
CA ASN A 15 -1.26 7.45 -19.06
C ASN A 15 -0.56 7.12 -20.39
N THR A 16 -0.62 8.03 -21.36
CA THR A 16 0.05 7.92 -22.67
C THR A 16 1.32 8.75 -22.76
N SER A 17 1.70 9.45 -21.69
CA SER A 17 2.82 10.39 -21.69
C SER A 17 4.20 9.74 -21.60
N ASN A 18 4.27 8.44 -21.28
CA ASN A 18 5.50 7.71 -20.96
C ASN A 18 6.31 8.37 -19.82
N ILE A 19 5.61 9.04 -18.90
CA ILE A 19 6.18 9.68 -17.71
C ILE A 19 5.47 9.12 -16.48
N SER A 20 6.23 8.77 -15.44
CA SER A 20 5.69 8.33 -14.15
C SER A 20 5.00 9.50 -13.45
N VAL A 21 3.77 9.28 -12.97
CA VAL A 21 3.04 10.27 -12.17
C VAL A 21 3.63 10.45 -10.76
N TYR A 22 4.46 9.49 -10.31
CA TYR A 22 5.06 9.48 -8.98
C TYR A 22 6.40 10.24 -8.96
N THR A 23 7.22 10.07 -10.00
CA THR A 23 8.60 10.60 -10.03
C THR A 23 8.85 11.63 -11.12
N GLY A 24 7.96 11.74 -12.12
CA GLY A 24 8.18 12.58 -13.30
C GLY A 24 9.25 12.04 -14.27
N LEU A 25 9.75 10.82 -14.05
CA LEU A 25 10.78 10.20 -14.89
C LEU A 25 10.18 9.41 -16.07
N PRO A 26 10.93 9.23 -17.17
CA PRO A 26 10.50 8.40 -18.29
C PRO A 26 10.29 6.93 -17.91
N VAL A 27 9.16 6.37 -18.33
CA VAL A 27 8.78 4.96 -18.15
C VAL A 27 8.02 4.46 -19.38
N THR A 28 7.91 3.14 -19.54
CA THR A 28 7.03 2.58 -20.58
C THR A 28 5.56 2.88 -20.27
N THR A 29 4.71 2.90 -21.30
CA THR A 29 3.26 3.01 -21.12
C THR A 29 2.71 1.93 -20.19
N ALA A 30 3.23 0.70 -20.27
CA ALA A 30 2.81 -0.39 -19.39
C ALA A 30 3.11 -0.09 -17.91
N GLN A 31 4.33 0.36 -17.61
CA GLN A 31 4.73 0.75 -16.25
C GLN A 31 3.94 1.95 -15.73
N ALA A 32 3.67 2.94 -16.58
CA ALA A 32 2.89 4.13 -16.23
C ALA A 32 1.43 3.83 -15.87
N ASN A 33 0.89 2.73 -16.39
CA ASN A 33 -0.50 2.30 -16.19
C ASN A 33 -0.65 1.15 -15.18
N GLN A 34 0.46 0.65 -14.64
CA GLN A 34 0.39 -0.36 -13.60
C GLN A 34 -0.03 0.27 -12.28
N ARG A 35 -1.10 -0.30 -11.69
CA ARG A 35 -1.58 0.15 -10.38
C ARG A 35 -0.52 -0.13 -9.29
N PRO A 36 -0.15 0.86 -8.47
CA PRO A 36 0.89 0.70 -7.47
C PRO A 36 0.35 -0.05 -6.24
N LEU A 37 1.27 -0.57 -5.43
CA LEU A 37 0.96 -1.01 -4.07
C LEU A 37 1.22 0.13 -3.09
N ALA A 38 0.37 0.28 -2.08
CA ALA A 38 0.65 1.07 -0.90
C ALA A 38 0.94 0.11 0.26
N VAL A 39 2.19 0.04 0.71
CA VAL A 39 2.62 -1.01 1.64
C VAL A 39 2.95 -0.42 3.00
N MET A 40 2.26 -0.90 4.03
CA MET A 40 2.52 -0.50 5.42
C MET A 40 3.75 -1.21 5.98
N MET A 41 4.79 -0.44 6.31
CA MET A 41 6.09 -0.93 6.79
C MET A 41 6.47 -0.30 8.14
N PRO A 42 7.08 -1.03 9.09
CA PRO A 42 7.58 -0.46 10.33
C PRO A 42 8.92 0.25 10.16
N THR A 43 9.21 1.12 11.11
CA THR A 43 10.54 1.73 11.28
C THR A 43 11.34 1.10 12.43
N ASP A 44 10.71 0.26 13.27
CA ASP A 44 11.34 -0.42 14.41
C ASP A 44 12.68 -1.09 14.02
N ARG A 45 13.73 -0.90 14.84
CA ARG A 45 15.04 -1.54 14.61
C ARG A 45 14.94 -3.07 14.51
N ALA A 46 14.07 -3.69 15.29
CA ALA A 46 13.84 -5.14 15.27
C ALA A 46 13.24 -5.67 13.95
N ALA A 47 12.69 -4.77 13.14
CA ALA A 47 12.19 -5.06 11.80
C ALA A 47 13.19 -4.75 10.69
N GLN A 48 14.39 -4.26 11.00
CA GLN A 48 15.39 -3.96 9.97
C GLN A 48 16.27 -5.19 9.67
N PRO A 49 16.71 -5.38 8.40
CA PRO A 49 16.36 -4.58 7.21
C PRO A 49 14.93 -4.81 6.71
N SER A 50 14.34 -3.79 6.10
CA SER A 50 13.11 -3.88 5.29
C SER A 50 13.41 -4.37 3.86
N TYR A 51 12.44 -5.01 3.23
CA TYR A 51 12.46 -5.63 1.91
C TYR A 51 11.46 -4.92 1.00
N GLY A 52 11.93 -4.55 -0.21
CA GLY A 52 11.12 -3.84 -1.20
C GLY A 52 11.01 -2.33 -0.98
N ILE A 53 11.38 -1.79 0.19
CA ILE A 53 11.27 -0.34 0.46
C ILE A 53 12.09 0.52 -0.49
N SER A 54 13.23 0.02 -1.00
CA SER A 54 14.06 0.73 -1.98
C SER A 54 13.39 0.93 -3.34
N ARG A 55 12.24 0.28 -3.56
CA ARG A 55 11.40 0.41 -4.77
C ARG A 55 10.26 1.41 -4.59
N ALA A 56 10.19 2.09 -3.45
CA ALA A 56 9.19 3.12 -3.22
C ALA A 56 9.52 4.36 -4.06
N ASP A 57 8.57 4.77 -4.90
CA ASP A 57 8.64 6.05 -5.60
C ASP A 57 8.17 7.19 -4.68
N ILE A 58 7.29 6.90 -3.72
CA ILE A 58 6.83 7.83 -2.69
C ILE A 58 6.85 7.12 -1.34
N LEU A 59 7.37 7.79 -0.32
CA LEU A 59 7.41 7.30 1.05
C LEU A 59 6.74 8.30 1.98
N TYR A 60 5.69 7.86 2.66
CA TYR A 60 5.07 8.60 3.75
C TYR A 60 5.60 8.07 5.07
N GLU A 61 6.05 8.95 5.95
CA GLU A 61 6.38 8.63 7.34
C GLU A 61 5.58 9.52 8.27
N VAL A 62 4.81 8.89 9.16
CA VAL A 62 3.95 9.60 10.13
C VAL A 62 4.16 8.98 11.51
N MET A 63 4.20 9.83 12.52
CA MET A 63 4.29 9.42 13.93
C MET A 63 3.03 8.65 14.35
N GLU A 64 3.23 7.55 15.06
CA GLU A 64 2.17 6.77 15.71
C GLU A 64 2.21 6.94 17.23
N GLU A 65 1.34 6.19 17.92
CA GLU A 65 1.31 6.09 19.37
C GLU A 65 2.63 5.51 19.90
N GLY A 66 3.16 6.11 20.98
CA GLY A 66 4.36 5.61 21.67
C GLY A 66 5.70 6.05 21.07
N GLU A 67 5.76 7.23 20.44
CA GLU A 67 7.00 7.85 19.91
C GLU A 67 7.71 7.05 18.81
N ILE A 68 7.00 6.11 18.19
CA ILE A 68 7.47 5.37 17.01
C ILE A 68 6.77 5.89 15.76
N SER A 69 7.48 5.95 14.65
CA SER A 69 6.87 6.22 13.34
C SER A 69 6.46 4.93 12.65
N ARG A 70 5.59 5.05 11.65
CA ARG A 70 5.37 4.00 10.65
C ARG A 70 5.61 4.60 9.27
N GLN A 71 5.82 3.75 8.29
CA GLN A 71 5.98 4.16 6.90
C GLN A 71 4.92 3.51 6.01
N MET A 72 4.53 4.22 4.96
CA MET A 72 3.76 3.70 3.84
C MET A 72 4.55 3.97 2.55
N ALA A 73 4.93 2.90 1.86
CA ALA A 73 5.65 2.96 0.60
C ALA A 73 4.68 2.80 -0.56
N ILE A 74 4.64 3.76 -1.48
CA ILE A 74 3.97 3.62 -2.78
C ILE A 74 4.97 2.99 -3.75
N ILE A 75 4.71 1.74 -4.11
CA ILE A 75 5.60 0.89 -4.91
C ILE A 75 4.89 0.58 -6.24
N PRO A 76 5.19 1.31 -7.32
CA PRO A 76 4.88 0.87 -8.67
C PRO A 76 5.86 -0.24 -9.09
N GLN A 77 5.58 -0.94 -10.20
CA GLN A 77 6.53 -1.91 -10.77
C GLN A 77 6.94 -2.98 -9.77
N TRP A 78 5.96 -3.56 -9.07
CA TRP A 78 6.20 -4.48 -7.96
C TRP A 78 6.26 -5.96 -8.37
N GLU A 79 5.90 -6.29 -9.61
CA GLU A 79 5.76 -7.69 -10.09
C GLU A 79 7.06 -8.49 -10.08
N ASP A 80 8.22 -7.84 -10.17
CA ASP A 80 9.54 -8.49 -10.13
C ASP A 80 10.08 -8.67 -8.69
N LEU A 81 9.34 -8.19 -7.68
CA LEU A 81 9.75 -8.34 -6.29
C LEU A 81 9.43 -9.75 -5.78
N SER A 82 10.48 -10.47 -5.41
CA SER A 82 10.35 -11.79 -4.77
C SER A 82 9.75 -11.73 -3.36
N ARG A 83 9.85 -10.56 -2.70
CA ARG A 83 9.37 -10.33 -1.33
C ARG A 83 9.21 -8.84 -1.05
N ILE A 84 8.16 -8.51 -0.30
CA ILE A 84 7.89 -7.16 0.20
C ILE A 84 7.64 -7.27 1.71
N GLY A 85 8.06 -6.26 2.47
CA GLY A 85 7.79 -6.16 3.90
C GLY A 85 9.06 -6.04 4.73
N ASN A 86 9.04 -6.23 6.03
CA ASN A 86 7.94 -6.75 6.80
C ASN A 86 6.77 -5.76 6.90
N LEU A 87 5.59 -6.31 7.14
CA LEU A 87 4.33 -5.59 7.12
C LEU A 87 3.91 -5.17 8.52
N ARG A 88 3.11 -4.10 8.57
CA ARG A 88 2.48 -3.59 9.79
C ARG A 88 1.03 -3.22 9.60
N SER A 89 0.39 -2.98 10.74
CA SER A 89 -0.97 -2.50 10.78
C SER A 89 -1.10 -1.13 10.12
N CYS A 90 -2.26 -0.88 9.51
CA CYS A 90 -2.58 0.42 8.94
C CYS A 90 -3.16 1.38 10.00
N ARG A 91 -3.16 2.68 9.68
CA ARG A 91 -3.85 3.75 10.43
C ARG A 91 -4.68 4.57 9.46
N LEU A 92 -5.75 5.18 9.97
CA LEU A 92 -6.74 5.89 9.15
C LEU A 92 -6.13 6.95 8.22
N TYR A 93 -5.16 7.73 8.70
CA TYR A 93 -4.52 8.79 7.90
C TYR A 93 -3.72 8.24 6.70
N TYR A 94 -3.17 7.02 6.78
CA TYR A 94 -2.52 6.39 5.64
C TYR A 94 -3.52 6.01 4.55
N ILE A 95 -4.77 5.70 4.90
CA ILE A 95 -5.80 5.38 3.90
C ILE A 95 -6.09 6.63 3.04
N TYR A 96 -6.19 7.80 3.65
CA TYR A 96 -6.38 9.05 2.91
C TYR A 96 -5.17 9.39 2.03
N ALA A 97 -3.95 9.27 2.56
CA ALA A 97 -2.74 9.46 1.77
C ALA A 97 -2.62 8.43 0.62
N ALA A 98 -3.04 7.19 0.85
CA ALA A 98 -3.05 6.15 -0.17
C ALA A 98 -4.02 6.51 -1.30
N LYS A 99 -5.24 6.98 -0.98
CA LYS A 99 -6.26 7.34 -1.97
C LYS A 99 -5.80 8.38 -3.00
N GLU A 100 -4.79 9.19 -2.70
CA GLU A 100 -4.20 10.14 -3.65
C GLU A 100 -3.60 9.44 -4.89
N TRP A 101 -3.21 8.16 -4.77
CA TRP A 101 -2.48 7.40 -5.78
C TRP A 101 -3.25 6.22 -6.37
N ASP A 102 -4.51 6.02 -5.96
CA ASP A 102 -5.32 4.83 -6.29
C ASP A 102 -4.58 3.48 -6.18
N PRO A 103 -3.92 3.15 -5.04
CA PRO A 103 -3.15 1.93 -4.88
C PRO A 103 -4.02 0.75 -4.43
N ILE A 104 -3.44 -0.44 -4.49
CA ILE A 104 -3.87 -1.56 -3.63
C ILE A 104 -3.13 -1.45 -2.30
N LEU A 105 -3.86 -1.25 -1.21
CA LEU A 105 -3.29 -1.10 0.14
C LEU A 105 -2.96 -2.45 0.76
N ILE A 106 -1.69 -2.66 1.11
CA ILE A 106 -1.17 -3.89 1.71
C ILE A 106 -0.81 -3.62 3.17
N HIS A 107 -1.43 -4.37 4.08
CA HIS A 107 -1.21 -4.18 5.50
C HIS A 107 -1.36 -5.47 6.32
N PHE A 108 -0.90 -5.45 7.56
CA PHE A 108 -1.09 -6.54 8.51
C PHE A 108 -1.91 -6.05 9.70
N GLY A 109 -3.23 -6.00 9.47
CA GLY A 109 -4.21 -5.52 10.43
C GLY A 109 -4.35 -4.01 10.49
N GLY A 110 -5.05 -3.49 11.49
CA GLY A 110 -5.37 -2.06 11.57
C GLY A 110 -6.01 -1.66 12.89
N VAL A 111 -6.64 -0.49 12.91
CA VAL A 111 -7.26 0.13 14.10
C VAL A 111 -8.77 0.26 13.91
N GLY A 112 -9.55 0.10 14.97
CA GLY A 112 -11.02 0.05 14.87
C GLY A 112 -11.65 1.29 14.21
N TYR A 113 -11.05 2.47 14.38
CA TYR A 113 -11.57 3.73 13.81
C TYR A 113 -11.30 3.90 12.30
N MET A 114 -10.63 2.95 11.64
CA MET A 114 -10.53 2.95 10.17
C MET A 114 -11.72 2.25 9.48
N LYS A 115 -12.58 1.59 10.26
CA LYS A 115 -13.81 0.96 9.77
C LYS A 115 -14.67 1.97 9.01
N GLY A 116 -15.24 1.56 7.89
CA GLY A 116 -16.01 2.39 6.98
C GLY A 116 -15.15 3.15 5.98
N THR A 117 -13.94 3.61 6.35
CA THR A 117 -13.02 4.23 5.40
C THR A 117 -12.28 3.19 4.56
N ILE A 118 -11.82 2.10 5.19
CA ILE A 118 -11.17 0.98 4.50
C ILE A 118 -12.14 0.16 3.67
N ASP A 119 -13.42 0.11 4.08
CA ASP A 119 -14.51 -0.60 3.39
C ASP A 119 -15.08 0.23 2.21
N GLY A 120 -14.53 1.42 1.96
CA GLY A 120 -15.01 2.32 0.92
C GLY A 120 -14.83 1.72 -0.48
N PRO A 121 -15.75 1.98 -1.42
CA PRO A 121 -15.68 1.41 -2.78
C PRO A 121 -14.47 1.91 -3.59
N ASP A 122 -13.85 3.00 -3.13
CA ASP A 122 -12.66 3.65 -3.68
C ASP A 122 -11.36 3.16 -3.01
N MET A 123 -11.41 2.10 -2.20
CA MET A 123 -10.25 1.50 -1.57
C MET A 123 -10.22 0.00 -1.82
N ASN A 124 -9.11 -0.48 -2.35
CA ASN A 124 -8.84 -1.92 -2.43
C ASN A 124 -7.68 -2.24 -1.51
N ASN A 125 -7.87 -3.24 -0.66
CA ASN A 125 -6.86 -3.63 0.31
C ASN A 125 -6.69 -5.15 0.38
N LEU A 126 -5.50 -5.57 0.77
CA LEU A 126 -5.19 -6.92 1.21
C LEU A 126 -4.61 -6.83 2.61
N SER A 127 -5.30 -7.46 3.57
CA SER A 127 -4.86 -7.57 4.95
C SER A 127 -4.50 -9.00 5.32
N GLY A 128 -3.34 -9.19 5.95
CA GLY A 128 -2.89 -10.49 6.46
C GLY A 128 -3.59 -10.98 7.73
N THR A 129 -4.39 -10.12 8.34
CA THR A 129 -5.29 -10.43 9.46
C THR A 129 -6.52 -9.51 9.40
N TYR A 130 -7.32 -9.43 10.45
CA TYR A 130 -8.47 -8.54 10.52
C TYR A 130 -8.11 -7.10 10.17
N GLU A 131 -8.79 -6.54 9.16
CA GLU A 131 -8.49 -5.22 8.59
C GLU A 131 -8.47 -4.10 9.65
N TYR A 132 -9.34 -4.17 10.67
CA TYR A 132 -9.46 -3.13 11.70
C TYR A 132 -9.64 -3.72 13.10
N GLY A 133 -8.51 -3.90 13.80
CA GLY A 133 -8.46 -4.44 15.16
C GLY A 133 -8.92 -5.90 15.20
N ILE A 134 -10.05 -6.15 15.87
CA ILE A 134 -10.69 -7.47 15.97
C ILE A 134 -11.90 -7.62 15.03
N GLY A 135 -12.13 -6.63 14.15
CA GLY A 135 -13.27 -6.59 13.23
C GLY A 135 -12.84 -6.56 11.76
N GLY A 136 -13.82 -6.76 10.88
CA GLY A 136 -13.61 -6.77 9.43
C GLY A 136 -13.31 -8.16 8.89
N ALA A 137 -12.87 -8.20 7.64
CA ALA A 137 -12.40 -9.41 6.99
C ALA A 137 -10.86 -9.48 7.07
N ALA A 138 -10.29 -10.51 6.43
CA ALA A 138 -8.85 -10.62 6.20
C ALA A 138 -8.63 -10.97 4.72
N PRO A 139 -8.93 -10.04 3.79
CA PRO A 139 -9.10 -10.32 2.35
C PRO A 139 -7.84 -10.85 1.66
N GLY A 140 -6.68 -10.80 2.32
CA GLY A 140 -5.45 -11.39 1.80
C GLY A 140 -4.80 -12.46 2.67
N ALA A 141 -5.43 -12.92 3.76
CA ALA A 141 -4.78 -13.78 4.77
C ALA A 141 -4.06 -15.03 4.20
N GLY A 142 -4.54 -15.59 3.10
CA GLY A 142 -3.92 -16.74 2.44
C GLY A 142 -2.71 -16.42 1.55
N PHE A 143 -2.40 -15.14 1.33
CA PHE A 143 -1.31 -14.66 0.47
C PHE A 143 -0.12 -14.08 1.23
N PHE A 144 -0.22 -13.98 2.57
CA PHE A 144 0.87 -13.53 3.43
C PHE A 144 1.56 -14.73 4.09
N PHE A 145 2.83 -14.56 4.42
CA PHE A 145 3.59 -15.57 5.15
C PHE A 145 4.33 -14.96 6.33
N ARG A 146 4.68 -15.82 7.29
CA ARG A 146 5.55 -15.46 8.40
C ARG A 146 6.91 -16.09 8.21
N SER A 147 7.96 -15.29 8.34
CA SER A 147 9.33 -15.77 8.25
C SER A 147 9.82 -16.32 9.60
N ALA A 148 10.69 -17.32 9.55
CA ALA A 148 11.23 -18.00 10.73
C ALA A 148 12.45 -17.27 11.34
N ASP A 149 13.06 -16.37 10.58
CA ASP A 149 14.25 -15.61 10.96
C ASP A 149 13.95 -14.44 11.93
N ARG A 150 12.67 -14.15 12.20
CA ARG A 150 12.24 -13.07 13.08
C ARG A 150 11.06 -13.46 13.96
N SER A 151 10.97 -12.82 15.12
CA SER A 151 9.83 -12.97 16.03
C SER A 151 8.65 -12.11 15.59
N ALA A 152 7.44 -12.60 15.87
CA ALA A 152 6.26 -11.77 15.83
C ALA A 152 6.44 -10.57 16.78
N PRO A 153 5.96 -9.36 16.42
CA PRO A 153 5.14 -9.08 15.24
C PRO A 153 5.92 -8.60 13.99
N HIS A 154 7.26 -8.76 13.94
CA HIS A 154 8.13 -8.20 12.87
C HIS A 154 8.45 -9.17 11.72
N ASN A 155 7.71 -10.27 11.62
CA ASN A 155 8.02 -11.38 10.73
C ASN A 155 6.96 -11.64 9.65
N ALA A 156 5.99 -10.75 9.46
CA ALA A 156 4.96 -10.90 8.42
C ALA A 156 5.39 -10.23 7.11
N TYR A 157 5.16 -10.91 5.99
CA TYR A 157 5.53 -10.50 4.63
C TYR A 157 4.42 -10.87 3.65
#